data_AF-A0A2T1EPF1-F1
#
_entry.id   AF-A0A2T1EPF1-F1
#
_cell.length_a   1.000
_cell.length_b   1.000
_cell.length_c   1.000
_cell.angle_alpha   90.00
_cell.angle_beta   90.00
_cell.angle_gamma   90.00
#
_symmetry.space_group_name_H-M   'P 1'
#
loop_
_entity.id
_entity.type
_entity.pdbx_description
1 polymer ?
#
loop_
_entity_poly.entity_id
_entity_poly.type
_entity_poly.pdbx_seq_one_letter_code
_entity_poly.pdbx_strand_id
1 'polypeptide(L)'
;MNVPITEDKARKIASKEHNAYIGNGIDQHKATQIAPPSLLKPLSEELRHNLSTQQELLEAQLYKFLGKPFYSDNRFILYQGDSTDLLQKLDLANIKIDLTVTSPPYNIGKEYEVLMSVDKYIEWCSKWMYQLHKITKADGTFWLNVGYLEVPSKGLCVPIPYLLWDKSPFYLLQEVVWQYGAGVSTKHRLSPRNEKWLFYIKDIQNYTFNLDAIRDPNVKYPNQKKNGEYRCNPLGKNPSDVWEFPKITTGTKRSSSAEAAENIAGLL
;
A
#
# COMPACT_ATOMS: atom_id res chain seq x y z
N MET A 1 -28.33 -8.89 16.22
CA MET A 1 -29.11 -7.63 16.23
C MET A 1 -28.26 -6.55 15.58
N ASN A 2 -28.65 -6.06 14.40
CA ASN A 2 -27.99 -4.91 13.77
C ASN A 2 -28.28 -3.67 14.61
N VAL A 3 -27.29 -3.13 15.30
CA VAL A 3 -27.40 -1.79 15.91
C VAL A 3 -27.01 -0.80 14.81
N PRO A 4 -27.96 -0.02 14.25
CA PRO A 4 -27.62 0.98 13.26
C PRO A 4 -26.78 2.06 13.96
N ILE A 5 -25.58 2.33 13.45
CA ILE A 5 -24.82 3.51 13.87
C ILE A 5 -25.46 4.71 13.18
N THR A 6 -26.44 5.34 13.84
CA THR A 6 -27.00 6.61 13.39
C THR A 6 -25.92 7.69 13.42
N GLU A 7 -25.61 8.26 12.26
CA GLU A 7 -24.78 9.46 12.18
C GLU A 7 -25.45 10.62 12.93
N ASP A 8 -24.77 11.15 13.93
CA ASP A 8 -25.21 12.31 14.71
C ASP A 8 -25.24 13.56 13.81
N LYS A 9 -26.44 13.94 13.36
CA LYS A 9 -26.70 15.15 12.55
C LYS A 9 -26.61 16.46 13.35
N ALA A 10 -26.38 16.42 14.66
CA ALA A 10 -26.28 17.61 15.51
C ALA A 10 -24.85 18.18 15.62
N ARG A 11 -23.89 17.68 14.83
CA ARG A 11 -22.48 18.10 14.90
C ARG A 11 -22.29 19.55 14.44
N LYS A 12 -21.91 20.43 15.38
CA LYS A 12 -21.53 21.84 15.15
C LYS A 12 -20.25 22.04 14.30
N ILE A 13 -19.57 20.97 13.90
CA ILE A 13 -18.29 20.98 13.18
C ILE A 13 -18.44 21.57 11.75
N ALA A 14 -19.66 21.59 11.21
CA ALA A 14 -19.99 22.22 9.94
C ALA A 14 -20.38 23.70 10.05
N SER A 15 -20.52 24.27 11.26
CA SER A 15 -20.88 25.69 11.41
C SER A 15 -19.63 26.58 11.34
N LYS A 16 -19.76 27.72 10.62
CA LYS A 16 -18.70 28.73 10.50
C LYS A 16 -18.21 29.25 11.85
N GLU A 17 -19.09 29.30 12.83
CA GLU A 17 -18.81 29.79 14.19
C GLU A 17 -17.91 28.86 15.01
N HIS A 18 -17.88 27.56 14.68
CA HIS A 18 -17.13 26.56 15.44
C HIS A 18 -15.99 25.91 14.65
N ASN A 19 -15.82 26.27 13.38
CA ASN A 19 -14.78 25.75 12.50
C ASN A 19 -14.07 26.90 11.77
N ALA A 20 -12.93 27.34 12.33
CA ALA A 20 -12.13 28.43 11.78
C ALA A 20 -11.70 28.20 10.32
N TYR A 21 -11.55 26.94 9.90
CA TYR A 21 -11.24 26.56 8.52
C TYR A 21 -12.40 26.83 7.54
N ILE A 22 -13.66 26.74 8.01
CA ILE A 22 -14.85 27.12 7.22
C ILE A 22 -15.11 28.62 7.33
N GLY A 23 -14.80 29.24 8.47
CA GLY A 23 -14.96 30.68 8.72
C GLY A 23 -14.02 31.56 7.88
N ASN A 24 -12.77 31.14 7.69
CA ASN A 24 -11.73 31.92 7.02
C ASN A 24 -11.74 31.79 5.48
N GLY A 25 -12.66 31.00 4.91
CA GLY A 25 -12.72 30.72 3.48
C GLY A 25 -11.81 29.54 3.10
N ILE A 26 -12.33 28.65 2.26
CA ILE A 26 -11.59 27.50 1.73
C ILE A 26 -10.63 28.03 0.65
N ASP A 27 -9.33 27.76 0.80
CA ASP A 27 -8.35 28.04 -0.26
C ASP A 27 -8.86 27.48 -1.60
N GLN A 28 -8.87 28.32 -2.64
CA GLN A 28 -9.31 27.87 -3.97
C GLN A 28 -8.37 26.77 -4.45
N HIS A 29 -8.92 25.55 -4.50
CA HIS A 29 -8.24 24.36 -4.96
C HIS A 29 -7.66 24.58 -6.37
N LYS A 30 -6.34 24.53 -6.50
CA LYS A 30 -5.66 24.48 -7.80
C LYS A 30 -5.78 23.06 -8.36
N ALA A 31 -6.21 22.94 -9.62
CA ALA A 31 -6.26 21.66 -10.30
C ALA A 31 -4.88 20.98 -10.28
N THR A 32 -4.87 19.70 -9.91
CA THR A 32 -3.66 18.90 -9.76
C THR A 32 -2.97 18.71 -11.12
N GLN A 33 -1.63 18.78 -11.14
CA GLN A 33 -0.87 18.22 -12.26
C GLN A 33 -0.90 16.69 -12.17
N ILE A 34 -1.09 16.05 -13.33
CA ILE A 34 -0.83 14.62 -13.56
C ILE A 34 0.57 14.31 -13.02
N ALA A 35 0.72 13.22 -12.27
CA ALA A 35 1.94 12.60 -11.71
C ALA A 35 3.23 13.45 -11.61
N PRO A 36 4.01 13.37 -10.51
CA PRO A 36 5.27 14.10 -10.36
C PRO A 36 6.17 14.04 -11.61
N PRO A 37 6.80 15.15 -12.03
CA PRO A 37 7.68 15.15 -13.21
C PRO A 37 8.81 14.11 -13.16
N SER A 38 9.23 13.70 -11.95
CA SER A 38 10.15 12.60 -11.66
C SER A 38 9.62 11.25 -12.16
N LEU A 39 8.34 10.95 -11.90
CA LEU A 39 7.60 9.76 -12.38
C LEU A 39 7.17 9.87 -13.86
N LEU A 40 7.14 11.09 -14.39
CA LEU A 40 6.87 11.37 -15.81
C LEU A 40 8.16 11.41 -16.66
N LYS A 41 9.34 11.20 -16.07
CA LYS A 41 10.58 11.13 -16.86
C LYS A 41 10.46 9.98 -17.85
N PRO A 42 10.66 10.22 -19.15
CA PRO A 42 10.69 9.15 -20.12
C PRO A 42 11.83 8.18 -19.76
N LEU A 43 11.51 6.89 -19.69
CA LEU A 43 12.51 5.82 -19.61
C LEU A 43 13.52 5.98 -20.75
N SER A 44 14.79 5.65 -20.52
CA SER A 44 15.80 5.68 -21.58
C SER A 44 15.39 4.76 -22.74
N GLU A 45 15.78 5.11 -23.97
CA GLU A 45 15.43 4.31 -25.15
C GLU A 45 15.91 2.85 -25.04
N GLU A 46 17.09 2.63 -24.46
CA GLU A 46 17.60 1.29 -24.15
C GLU A 46 16.69 0.53 -23.17
N LEU A 47 16.28 1.18 -22.08
CA LEU A 47 15.40 0.56 -21.09
C LEU A 47 14.01 0.27 -21.68
N ARG A 48 13.48 1.17 -22.51
CA ARG A 48 12.22 0.96 -23.23
C ARG A 48 12.30 -0.26 -24.15
N HIS A 49 13.38 -0.40 -24.89
CA HIS A 49 13.58 -1.53 -25.79
C HIS A 49 13.64 -2.86 -25.01
N ASN A 50 14.46 -2.90 -23.95
CA ASN A 50 14.60 -4.09 -23.11
C ASN A 50 13.26 -4.49 -22.46
N LEU A 51 12.51 -3.52 -21.93
CA LEU A 51 11.19 -3.76 -21.34
C LEU A 51 10.18 -4.26 -22.38
N SER A 52 10.19 -3.70 -23.60
CA SER A 52 9.31 -4.14 -24.69
C SER A 52 9.55 -5.62 -25.03
N THR A 53 10.81 -6.02 -25.21
CA THR A 53 11.14 -7.42 -25.53
C THR A 53 10.79 -8.38 -24.39
N GLN A 54 11.08 -8.00 -23.14
CA GLN A 54 10.69 -8.81 -21.98
C GLN A 54 9.18 -8.93 -21.85
N GLN A 55 8.45 -7.85 -22.11
CA GLN A 55 7.01 -7.84 -22.06
C GLN A 55 6.40 -8.73 -23.14
N GLU A 56 6.87 -8.68 -24.38
CA GLU A 56 6.32 -9.52 -25.46
C GLU A 56 6.43 -11.01 -25.11
N LEU A 57 7.58 -11.42 -24.55
CA LEU A 57 7.81 -12.78 -24.08
C LEU A 57 6.88 -13.14 -22.91
N LEU A 58 6.76 -12.24 -21.93
CA LEU A 58 5.87 -12.42 -20.78
C LEU A 58 4.41 -12.51 -21.22
N GLU A 59 3.94 -11.60 -22.07
CA GLU A 59 2.58 -11.55 -22.56
C GLU A 59 2.23 -12.81 -23.35
N ALA A 60 3.13 -13.31 -24.21
CA ALA A 60 2.92 -14.57 -24.93
C ALA A 60 2.80 -15.77 -23.96
N GLN A 61 3.63 -15.81 -22.91
CA GLN A 61 3.55 -16.85 -21.88
C GLN A 61 2.25 -16.73 -21.08
N LEU A 62 1.91 -15.52 -20.61
CA LEU A 62 0.70 -15.26 -19.85
C LEU A 62 -0.56 -15.57 -20.68
N TYR A 63 -0.59 -15.21 -21.96
CA TYR A 63 -1.72 -15.48 -22.85
C TYR A 63 -2.06 -16.98 -22.93
N LYS A 64 -1.03 -17.84 -22.94
CA LYS A 64 -1.20 -19.29 -22.96
C LYS A 64 -1.92 -19.84 -21.71
N PHE A 65 -1.70 -19.25 -20.53
CA PHE A 65 -2.23 -19.75 -19.26
C PHE A 65 -3.42 -18.95 -18.71
N LEU A 66 -3.45 -17.64 -18.95
CA LEU A 66 -4.44 -16.69 -18.44
C LEU A 66 -5.46 -16.26 -19.52
N GLY A 67 -5.15 -16.47 -20.80
CA GLY A 67 -5.96 -15.99 -21.92
C GLY A 67 -5.68 -14.52 -22.25
N LYS A 68 -6.61 -13.88 -22.97
CA LYS A 68 -6.47 -12.48 -23.36
C LYS A 68 -6.51 -11.55 -22.13
N PRO A 69 -5.54 -10.63 -21.95
CA PRO A 69 -5.61 -9.63 -20.90
C PRO A 69 -6.80 -8.69 -21.10
N PHE A 70 -7.26 -8.07 -20.02
CA PHE A 70 -8.26 -7.00 -20.08
C PHE A 70 -7.66 -5.76 -20.76
N TYR A 71 -6.40 -5.45 -20.44
CA TYR A 71 -5.63 -4.38 -21.06
C TYR A 71 -4.13 -4.74 -21.06
N SER A 72 -3.40 -4.33 -22.10
CA SER A 72 -1.94 -4.43 -22.17
C SER A 72 -1.40 -3.20 -22.91
N ASP A 73 -0.39 -2.55 -22.33
CA ASP A 73 0.49 -1.58 -23.00
C ASP A 73 1.95 -1.90 -22.67
N ASN A 74 2.91 -1.22 -23.27
CA ASN A 74 4.35 -1.44 -23.08
C ASN A 74 4.91 -1.23 -21.65
N ARG A 75 4.05 -1.02 -20.63
CA ARG A 75 4.43 -0.79 -19.23
C ARG A 75 3.71 -1.71 -18.27
N PHE A 76 2.47 -2.12 -18.56
CA PHE A 76 1.74 -3.03 -17.68
C PHE A 76 0.70 -3.87 -18.41
N ILE A 77 0.41 -5.03 -17.82
CA ILE A 77 -0.62 -5.96 -18.26
C ILE A 77 -1.65 -6.09 -17.14
N LEU A 78 -2.93 -5.89 -17.47
CA LEU A 78 -4.04 -5.96 -16.55
C LEU A 78 -4.93 -7.15 -16.88
N TYR A 79 -5.17 -8.00 -15.88
CA TYR A 79 -6.12 -9.10 -15.93
C TYR A 79 -7.30 -8.86 -15.00
N GLN A 80 -8.49 -9.24 -15.45
CA GLN A 80 -9.70 -9.24 -14.64
C GLN A 80 -10.06 -10.68 -14.27
N GLY A 81 -10.17 -10.97 -12.97
CA GLY A 81 -10.55 -12.28 -12.48
C GLY A 81 -10.36 -12.41 -10.97
N ASP A 82 -10.72 -13.59 -10.45
CA ASP A 82 -10.40 -13.95 -9.07
C ASP A 82 -8.88 -14.07 -8.91
N SER A 83 -8.31 -13.38 -7.92
CA SER A 83 -6.87 -13.34 -7.74
C SER A 83 -6.29 -14.72 -7.41
N THR A 84 -7.02 -15.56 -6.69
CA THR A 84 -6.52 -16.89 -6.28
C THR A 84 -6.44 -17.86 -7.45
N ASP A 85 -7.38 -17.74 -8.40
CA ASP A 85 -7.34 -18.49 -9.66
C ASP A 85 -6.20 -18.02 -10.57
N LEU A 86 -6.01 -16.70 -10.67
CA LEU A 86 -4.91 -16.12 -11.47
C LEU A 86 -3.55 -16.50 -10.88
N LEU A 87 -3.37 -16.42 -9.56
CA LEU A 87 -2.14 -16.84 -8.88
C LEU A 87 -1.82 -18.31 -9.11
N GLN A 88 -2.84 -19.19 -9.09
CA GLN A 88 -2.65 -20.61 -9.41
C GLN A 88 -2.17 -20.80 -10.85
N LYS A 89 -2.75 -20.08 -11.81
CA LYS A 89 -2.33 -20.14 -13.22
C LYS A 89 -0.91 -19.60 -13.42
N LEU A 90 -0.52 -18.56 -12.69
CA LEU A 90 0.86 -18.04 -12.69
C LEU A 90 1.87 -19.07 -12.17
N ASP A 91 1.51 -19.81 -11.11
CA ASP A 91 2.33 -20.92 -10.58
C ASP A 91 2.49 -22.03 -11.63
N LEU A 92 1.40 -22.44 -12.29
CA LEU A 92 1.43 -23.42 -13.39
C LEU A 92 2.26 -22.94 -14.60
N ALA A 93 2.28 -21.63 -14.85
CA ALA A 93 3.09 -21.01 -15.89
C ALA A 93 4.58 -20.87 -15.48
N ASN A 94 4.95 -21.24 -14.24
CA ASN A 94 6.27 -21.02 -13.66
C ASN A 94 6.71 -19.55 -13.73
N ILE A 95 5.76 -18.62 -13.61
CA ILE A 95 6.07 -17.19 -13.52
C ILE A 95 6.58 -16.90 -12.12
N LYS A 96 7.71 -16.18 -12.04
CA LYS A 96 8.27 -15.73 -10.78
C LYS A 96 8.25 -14.21 -10.65
N ILE A 97 7.81 -13.73 -9.49
CA ILE A 97 7.58 -12.31 -9.21
C ILE A 97 8.63 -11.81 -8.21
N ASP A 98 9.21 -10.65 -8.50
CA ASP A 98 10.18 -9.97 -7.63
C ASP A 98 9.48 -9.31 -6.42
N LEU A 99 8.40 -8.59 -6.67
CA LEU A 99 7.69 -7.80 -5.67
C LEU A 99 6.18 -8.00 -5.81
N THR A 100 5.50 -8.28 -4.70
CA THR A 100 4.05 -8.15 -4.61
C THR A 100 3.69 -7.02 -3.66
N VAL A 101 2.86 -6.09 -4.12
CA VAL A 101 2.26 -5.03 -3.28
C VAL A 101 0.76 -5.20 -3.32
N THR A 102 0.10 -5.26 -2.16
CA THR A 102 -1.36 -5.39 -2.14
C THR A 102 -2.02 -4.81 -0.89
N SER A 103 -3.30 -4.46 -1.04
CA SER A 103 -4.23 -4.07 0.03
C SER A 103 -5.54 -4.82 -0.24
N PRO A 104 -5.74 -6.01 0.37
CA PRO A 104 -6.91 -6.84 0.09
C PRO A 104 -8.15 -6.23 0.75
N PRO A 105 -9.37 -6.68 0.41
CA PRO A 105 -10.56 -6.45 1.22
C PRO A 105 -10.32 -6.71 2.72
N TYR A 106 -10.86 -5.86 3.59
CA TYR A 106 -10.59 -5.91 5.05
C TYR A 106 -11.71 -6.59 5.84
N ASN A 107 -12.74 -7.11 5.15
CA ASN A 107 -13.92 -7.73 5.77
C ASN A 107 -14.65 -6.77 6.74
N ILE A 108 -14.79 -5.50 6.32
CA ILE A 108 -15.42 -4.42 7.08
C ILE A 108 -16.75 -3.97 6.46
N GLY A 109 -17.24 -4.70 5.45
CA GLY A 109 -18.60 -4.54 4.90
C GLY A 109 -18.72 -3.41 3.90
N LYS A 110 -17.66 -3.10 3.14
CA LYS A 110 -17.77 -2.20 1.99
C LYS A 110 -18.66 -2.84 0.92
N GLU A 111 -19.22 -2.02 0.02
CA GLU A 111 -20.18 -2.47 -1.00
C GLU A 111 -19.67 -3.61 -1.90
N TYR A 112 -18.35 -3.70 -2.07
CA TYR A 112 -17.68 -4.74 -2.86
C TYR A 112 -17.24 -5.97 -2.03
N GLU A 113 -17.49 -5.99 -0.73
CA GLU A 113 -17.06 -7.05 0.18
C GLU A 113 -18.20 -8.01 0.51
N VAL A 114 -17.90 -9.30 0.51
CA VAL A 114 -18.76 -10.32 1.10
C VAL A 114 -18.32 -10.52 2.54
N LEU A 115 -19.20 -10.21 3.50
CA LEU A 115 -18.87 -10.38 4.92
C LEU A 115 -18.66 -11.85 5.27
N MET A 116 -17.52 -12.13 5.90
CA MET A 116 -17.12 -13.44 6.38
C MET A 116 -16.93 -13.40 7.90
N SER A 117 -17.00 -14.56 8.56
CA SER A 117 -16.50 -14.69 9.93
C SER A 117 -14.99 -14.42 9.95
N VAL A 118 -14.45 -13.91 11.07
CA VAL A 118 -13.02 -13.61 11.23
C VAL A 118 -12.13 -14.81 10.86
N ASP A 119 -12.48 -16.02 11.29
CA ASP A 119 -11.68 -17.22 11.00
C ASP A 119 -11.62 -17.52 9.50
N LYS A 120 -12.76 -17.44 8.81
CA LYS A 120 -12.83 -17.59 7.35
C LYS A 120 -12.07 -16.51 6.60
N TYR A 121 -12.06 -15.28 7.12
CA TYR A 121 -11.26 -14.19 6.56
C TYR A 121 -9.77 -14.51 6.67
N ILE A 122 -9.31 -14.95 7.85
CA ILE A 122 -7.92 -15.34 8.08
C ILE A 122 -7.53 -16.52 7.19
N GLU A 123 -8.38 -17.54 7.06
CA GLU A 123 -8.17 -18.70 6.18
C GLU A 123 -8.06 -18.29 4.71
N TRP A 124 -8.99 -17.44 4.25
CA TRP A 124 -8.96 -16.89 2.90
C TRP A 124 -7.66 -16.09 2.64
N CYS A 125 -7.24 -15.25 3.60
CA CYS A 125 -5.97 -14.54 3.54
C CYS A 125 -4.77 -15.47 3.44
N SER A 126 -4.70 -16.45 4.35
CA SER A 126 -3.61 -17.42 4.38
C SER A 126 -3.47 -18.18 3.05
N LYS A 127 -4.59 -18.56 2.42
CA LYS A 127 -4.58 -19.26 1.13
C LYS A 127 -3.86 -18.46 0.04
N TRP A 128 -4.24 -17.20 -0.18
CA TRP A 128 -3.62 -16.41 -1.25
C TRP A 128 -2.21 -15.95 -0.89
N MET A 129 -1.91 -15.70 0.40
CA MET A 129 -0.53 -15.42 0.85
C MET A 129 0.40 -16.61 0.57
N TYR A 130 -0.08 -17.83 0.76
CA TYR A 130 0.67 -19.04 0.42
C TYR A 130 0.91 -19.19 -1.08
N GLN A 131 -0.08 -18.86 -1.92
CA GLN A 131 0.09 -18.86 -3.38
C GLN A 131 1.12 -17.80 -3.83
N LEU A 132 1.07 -16.60 -3.24
CA LEU A 132 2.10 -15.57 -3.47
C LEU A 132 3.50 -16.10 -3.15
N HIS A 133 3.67 -16.72 -1.98
CA HIS A 133 4.96 -17.29 -1.60
C HIS A 133 5.52 -18.28 -2.63
N LYS A 134 4.68 -19.11 -3.26
CA LYS A 134 5.11 -20.07 -4.29
C LYS A 134 5.68 -19.38 -5.55
N ILE A 135 5.07 -18.28 -5.96
CA ILE A 135 5.46 -17.57 -7.18
C ILE A 135 6.47 -16.44 -6.92
N THR A 136 6.75 -16.05 -5.68
CA THR A 136 7.80 -15.06 -5.41
C THR A 136 9.20 -15.64 -5.62
N LYS A 137 10.13 -14.87 -6.20
CA LYS A 137 11.55 -15.24 -6.31
C LYS A 137 12.21 -15.36 -4.93
N ALA A 138 13.34 -16.07 -4.85
CA ALA A 138 14.05 -16.28 -3.58
C ALA A 138 14.44 -14.96 -2.89
N ASP A 139 14.88 -13.99 -3.68
CA ASP A 139 15.24 -12.62 -3.27
C ASP A 139 14.07 -11.63 -3.32
N GLY A 140 12.87 -12.12 -3.58
CA GLY A 140 11.66 -11.32 -3.73
C GLY A 140 10.96 -11.01 -2.41
N THR A 141 10.04 -10.05 -2.47
CA THR A 141 9.38 -9.48 -1.30
C THR A 141 7.87 -9.36 -1.47
N PHE A 142 7.17 -9.25 -0.34
CA PHE A 142 5.73 -9.11 -0.29
C PHE A 142 5.33 -8.01 0.71
N TRP A 143 4.63 -7.00 0.23
CA TRP A 143 4.16 -5.86 1.01
C TRP A 143 2.64 -5.90 1.11
N LEU A 144 2.15 -6.06 2.35
CA LEU A 144 0.73 -6.17 2.67
C LEU A 144 0.25 -4.95 3.45
N ASN A 145 -0.58 -4.11 2.82
CA ASN A 145 -1.26 -3.04 3.51
C ASN A 145 -2.58 -3.51 4.10
N VAL A 146 -2.74 -3.31 5.40
CA VAL A 146 -3.95 -3.69 6.13
C VAL A 146 -4.26 -2.68 7.24
N GLY A 147 -5.55 -2.51 7.50
CA GLY A 147 -6.06 -1.68 8.59
C GLY A 147 -6.43 -2.49 9.83
N TYR A 148 -7.66 -2.29 10.27
CA TYR A 148 -8.25 -2.97 11.43
C TYR A 148 -9.66 -3.45 11.08
N LEU A 149 -10.14 -4.43 11.84
CA LEU A 149 -11.52 -4.91 11.77
C LEU A 149 -12.11 -5.10 13.17
N GLU A 150 -13.43 -5.24 13.23
CA GLU A 150 -14.12 -5.66 14.45
C GLU A 150 -14.03 -7.19 14.60
N VAL A 151 -13.63 -7.65 15.78
CA VAL A 151 -13.82 -9.03 16.20
C VAL A 151 -15.03 -9.08 17.14
N PRO A 152 -16.15 -9.70 16.72
CA PRO A 152 -17.41 -9.65 17.45
C PRO A 152 -17.25 -10.03 18.92
N SER A 153 -17.79 -9.19 19.81
CA SER A 153 -17.73 -9.35 21.28
C SER A 153 -16.33 -9.34 21.90
N LYS A 154 -15.26 -9.07 21.14
CA LYS A 154 -13.87 -9.07 21.63
C LYS A 154 -13.15 -7.74 21.43
N GLY A 155 -13.35 -7.07 20.30
CA GLY A 155 -12.67 -5.80 20.05
C GLY A 155 -13.16 -5.09 18.79
N LEU A 156 -13.30 -3.77 18.86
CA LEU A 156 -13.82 -2.94 17.78
C LEU A 156 -12.78 -2.57 16.71
N CYS A 157 -11.51 -2.46 17.10
CA CYS A 157 -10.43 -2.02 16.22
C CYS A 157 -9.22 -2.94 16.36
N VAL A 158 -9.43 -4.23 16.14
CA VAL A 158 -8.37 -5.22 16.20
C VAL A 158 -7.49 -5.05 14.94
N PRO A 159 -6.18 -4.81 15.09
CA PRO A 159 -5.28 -4.71 13.95
C PRO A 159 -5.27 -6.03 13.18
N ILE A 160 -5.61 -5.96 11.90
CA ILE A 160 -5.49 -7.10 10.98
C ILE A 160 -4.06 -7.65 10.94
N PRO A 161 -2.98 -6.84 11.04
CA PRO A 161 -1.62 -7.34 11.19
C PRO A 161 -1.45 -8.46 12.22
N TYR A 162 -2.06 -8.31 13.40
CA TYR A 162 -1.93 -9.29 14.48
C TYR A 162 -2.69 -10.59 14.22
N LEU A 163 -3.61 -10.58 13.27
CA LEU A 163 -4.36 -11.77 12.84
C LEU A 163 -3.64 -12.51 11.70
N LEU A 164 -2.82 -11.82 10.90
CA LEU A 164 -2.23 -12.34 9.67
C LEU A 164 -0.71 -12.53 9.70
N TRP A 165 0.00 -11.94 10.67
CA TRP A 165 1.47 -11.82 10.62
C TRP A 165 2.19 -13.16 10.41
N ASP A 166 1.68 -14.25 10.99
CA ASP A 166 2.22 -15.61 10.94
C ASP A 166 1.43 -16.56 10.02
N LYS A 167 0.51 -16.05 9.19
CA LYS A 167 -0.39 -16.87 8.36
C LYS A 167 0.13 -17.15 6.96
N SER A 168 1.44 -17.00 6.81
CA SER A 168 2.18 -17.05 5.56
C SER A 168 3.54 -17.73 5.78
N PRO A 169 4.09 -18.44 4.78
CA PRO A 169 5.45 -18.98 4.87
C PRO A 169 6.55 -17.92 4.78
N PHE A 170 6.24 -16.70 4.32
CA PHE A 170 7.20 -15.60 4.30
C PHE A 170 7.67 -15.25 5.72
N TYR A 171 8.90 -14.75 5.82
CA TYR A 171 9.41 -14.15 7.05
C TYR A 171 8.95 -12.70 7.16
N LEU A 172 8.28 -12.31 8.25
CA LEU A 172 7.95 -10.92 8.51
C LEU A 172 9.21 -10.17 8.95
N LEU A 173 9.73 -9.30 8.10
CA LEU A 173 10.90 -8.50 8.42
C LEU A 173 10.55 -7.33 9.34
N GLN A 174 9.49 -6.59 9.00
CA GLN A 174 9.11 -5.38 9.74
C GLN A 174 7.63 -5.00 9.52
N GLU A 175 7.01 -4.42 10.55
CA GLU A 175 5.77 -3.63 10.40
C GLU A 175 6.14 -2.16 10.20
N VAL A 176 5.59 -1.54 9.16
CA VAL A 176 5.71 -0.11 8.89
C VAL A 176 4.35 0.56 9.16
N VAL A 177 4.37 1.69 9.85
CA VAL A 177 3.19 2.49 10.18
C VAL A 177 3.00 3.57 9.14
N TRP A 178 1.94 3.48 8.34
CA TRP A 178 1.51 4.58 7.49
C TRP A 178 0.55 5.49 8.28
N GLN A 179 1.05 6.62 8.76
CA GLN A 179 0.28 7.69 9.39
C GLN A 179 -0.33 8.63 8.33
N TYR A 180 -1.59 8.99 8.53
CA TYR A 180 -2.28 9.98 7.69
C TYR A 180 -3.23 10.85 8.54
N GLY A 181 -3.34 12.14 8.20
CA GLY A 181 -4.12 13.11 8.99
C GLY A 181 -5.65 13.02 8.81
N ALA A 182 -6.12 12.56 7.65
CA ALA A 182 -7.55 12.54 7.30
C ALA A 182 -8.23 11.20 7.62
N GLY A 183 -9.43 11.21 8.19
CA GLY A 183 -10.17 9.98 8.45
C GLY A 183 -11.46 10.17 9.23
N VAL A 184 -12.10 9.06 9.60
CA VAL A 184 -13.33 9.04 10.40
C VAL A 184 -13.08 9.71 11.74
N SER A 185 -13.99 10.60 12.14
CA SER A 185 -13.98 11.23 13.47
C SER A 185 -14.88 10.47 14.43
N THR A 186 -14.37 10.25 15.64
CA THR A 186 -15.02 9.44 16.69
C THR A 186 -15.23 10.29 17.95
N LYS A 187 -16.33 10.06 18.67
CA LYS A 187 -16.67 10.80 19.91
C LYS A 187 -16.18 10.12 21.19
N HIS A 188 -16.22 8.79 21.22
CA HIS A 188 -16.01 7.98 22.42
C HIS A 188 -14.70 7.16 22.39
N ARG A 189 -13.82 7.45 21.43
CA ARG A 189 -12.51 6.81 21.26
C ARG A 189 -11.59 7.69 20.43
N LEU A 190 -10.31 7.37 20.41
CA LEU A 190 -9.36 8.00 19.48
C LEU A 190 -9.68 7.60 18.05
N SER A 191 -9.61 8.60 17.17
CA SER A 191 -9.87 8.39 15.76
C SER A 191 -8.69 7.68 15.09
N PRO A 192 -8.92 6.65 14.28
CA PRO A 192 -7.86 5.93 13.61
C PRO A 192 -7.19 6.84 12.57
N ARG A 193 -5.86 6.92 12.62
CA ARG A 193 -5.02 7.80 11.78
C ARG A 193 -3.81 7.07 11.21
N ASN A 194 -3.88 5.75 11.16
CA ASN A 194 -2.86 4.95 10.51
C ASN A 194 -3.41 3.65 9.92
N GLU A 195 -2.65 3.11 8.98
CA GLU A 195 -2.70 1.73 8.51
C GLU A 195 -1.30 1.13 8.61
N LYS A 196 -1.20 -0.19 8.48
CA LYS A 196 0.09 -0.88 8.55
C LYS A 196 0.45 -1.44 7.20
N TRP A 197 1.75 -1.49 6.96
CA TRP A 197 2.38 -2.29 5.92
C TRP A 197 3.18 -3.39 6.60
N LEU A 198 2.87 -4.64 6.28
CA LEU A 198 3.71 -5.77 6.67
C LEU A 198 4.70 -6.03 5.54
N PHE A 199 5.99 -5.87 5.84
CA PHE A 199 7.08 -6.13 4.92
C PHE A 199 7.60 -7.55 5.13
N TYR A 200 7.26 -8.42 4.19
CA TYR A 200 7.66 -9.82 4.17
C TYR A 200 8.80 -10.07 3.17
N ILE A 201 9.71 -10.96 3.57
CA ILE A 201 10.81 -11.44 2.72
C ILE A 201 10.75 -12.97 2.61
N LYS A 202 11.20 -13.50 1.47
CA LYS A 202 11.21 -14.95 1.23
C LYS A 202 12.44 -15.65 1.79
N ASP A 203 13.61 -15.03 1.65
CA ASP A 203 14.88 -15.53 2.18
C ASP A 203 15.50 -14.47 3.10
N ILE A 204 15.73 -14.85 4.36
CA ILE A 204 16.31 -13.97 5.39
C ILE A 204 17.77 -13.61 5.14
N GLN A 205 18.49 -14.42 4.34
CA GLN A 205 19.90 -14.19 4.03
C GLN A 205 20.11 -13.45 2.72
N ASN A 206 19.11 -13.45 1.84
CA ASN A 206 19.23 -12.90 0.51
C ASN A 206 17.90 -12.33 0.02
N TYR A 207 17.69 -11.03 0.23
CA TYR A 207 16.51 -10.31 -0.24
C TYR A 207 16.89 -8.93 -0.80
N THR A 208 16.12 -8.46 -1.77
CA THR A 208 16.33 -7.13 -2.36
C THR A 208 15.76 -6.03 -1.45
N PHE A 209 16.61 -5.09 -1.02
CA PHE A 209 16.18 -3.88 -0.32
C PHE A 209 17.11 -2.70 -0.64
N ASN A 210 16.61 -1.75 -1.44
CA ASN A 210 17.40 -0.65 -1.98
C ASN A 210 17.33 0.60 -1.08
N LEU A 211 17.83 0.50 0.18
CA LEU A 211 17.73 1.59 1.16
C LEU A 211 18.23 2.94 0.64
N ASP A 212 19.35 2.94 -0.09
CA ASP A 212 19.96 4.17 -0.59
C ASP A 212 19.08 4.91 -1.61
N ALA A 213 18.20 4.20 -2.33
CA ALA A 213 17.24 4.79 -3.26
C ALA A 213 16.08 5.53 -2.56
N ILE A 214 15.85 5.22 -1.27
CA ILE A 214 14.70 5.72 -0.50
C ILE A 214 15.09 6.56 0.71
N ARG A 215 16.36 6.97 0.80
CA ARG A 215 16.83 7.83 1.90
C ARG A 215 16.14 9.18 1.84
N ASP A 216 15.77 9.67 3.02
CA ASP A 216 15.23 11.02 3.16
C ASP A 216 16.41 12.03 3.22
N PRO A 217 16.55 12.91 2.20
CA PRO A 217 17.61 13.91 2.19
C PRO A 217 17.40 15.00 3.26
N ASN A 218 16.21 15.12 3.84
CA ASN A 218 15.89 16.07 4.89
C ASN A 218 16.45 15.62 6.25
N VAL A 219 17.76 15.81 6.40
CA VAL A 219 18.51 15.50 7.60
C VAL A 219 18.69 16.79 8.42
N LYS A 220 18.32 16.75 9.70
CA LYS A 220 18.45 17.92 10.60
C LYS A 220 19.90 18.38 10.79
N TYR A 221 20.85 17.44 10.77
CA TYR A 221 22.28 17.69 10.97
C TYR A 221 23.14 16.92 9.94
N PRO A 222 23.12 17.31 8.65
CA PRO A 222 23.77 16.54 7.57
C PRO A 222 25.29 16.46 7.71
N ASN A 223 25.91 17.46 8.35
CA ASN A 223 27.36 17.56 8.54
C ASN A 223 27.82 17.09 9.93
N GLN A 224 26.96 16.45 10.73
CA GLN A 224 27.35 16.01 12.07
C GLN A 224 28.43 14.93 11.97
N LYS A 225 29.58 15.18 12.61
CA LYS A 225 30.68 14.22 12.74
C LYS A 225 30.82 13.73 14.17
N LYS A 226 31.19 12.46 14.35
CA LYS A 226 31.64 11.90 15.63
C LYS A 226 32.95 11.18 15.38
N ASN A 227 34.01 11.53 16.11
CA ASN A 227 35.36 10.98 15.93
C ASN A 227 35.89 11.14 14.49
N GLY A 228 35.56 12.25 13.81
CA GLY A 228 36.02 12.54 12.44
C GLY A 228 35.15 11.95 11.32
N GLU A 229 34.27 11.00 11.63
CA GLU A 229 33.38 10.34 10.66
C GLU A 229 31.99 10.99 10.61
N TYR A 230 31.40 11.09 9.42
CA TYR A 230 30.02 11.56 9.24
C TYR A 230 29.05 10.57 9.89
N ARG A 231 28.12 11.08 10.70
CA ARG A 231 27.08 10.25 11.34
C ARG A 231 25.90 9.96 10.42
N CYS A 232 25.70 10.78 9.40
CA CYS A 232 24.65 10.58 8.41
C CYS A 232 25.25 10.13 7.09
N ASN A 233 24.59 9.19 6.42
CA ASN A 233 24.94 8.84 5.05
C ASN A 233 24.74 10.09 4.17
N PRO A 234 25.68 10.41 3.24
CA PRO A 234 25.58 11.56 2.35
C PRO A 234 24.30 11.61 1.50
N LEU A 235 23.70 10.45 1.22
CA LEU A 235 22.46 10.33 0.46
C LEU A 235 21.20 10.61 1.30
N GLY A 236 21.34 10.74 2.63
CA GLY A 236 20.25 11.03 3.56
C GLY A 236 20.09 10.00 4.68
N LYS A 237 19.11 10.25 5.56
CA LYS A 237 18.78 9.33 6.67
C LYS A 237 17.89 8.18 6.17
N ASN A 238 17.88 7.06 6.90
CA ASN A 238 16.88 6.03 6.70
C ASN A 238 15.48 6.64 6.93
N PRO A 239 14.48 6.36 6.07
CA PRO A 239 13.13 6.94 6.17
C PRO A 239 12.33 6.48 7.40
N SER A 240 12.87 5.56 8.20
CA SER A 240 12.24 4.91 9.35
C SER A 240 11.05 4.02 8.96
N ASP A 241 10.41 3.43 9.96
CA ASP A 241 9.23 2.59 9.86
C ASP A 241 7.94 3.33 10.23
N VAL A 242 7.99 4.66 10.34
CA VAL A 242 6.80 5.51 10.48
C VAL A 242 6.77 6.50 9.33
N TRP A 243 5.82 6.28 8.43
CA TRP A 243 5.66 7.01 7.18
C TRP A 243 4.47 7.94 7.27
N GLU A 244 4.70 9.24 7.10
CA GLU A 244 3.65 10.25 7.17
C GLU A 244 3.32 10.76 5.77
N PHE A 245 2.27 10.20 5.16
CA PHE A 245 1.79 10.62 3.85
C PHE A 245 0.26 10.77 3.84
N PRO A 246 -0.29 11.78 3.15
CA PRO A 246 -1.74 11.93 3.06
C PRO A 246 -2.40 10.70 2.40
N LYS A 247 -3.68 10.45 2.71
CA LYS A 247 -4.49 9.56 1.88
C LYS A 247 -4.80 10.23 0.57
N ILE A 248 -4.73 9.46 -0.52
CA ILE A 248 -5.24 9.89 -1.82
C ILE A 248 -6.77 9.83 -1.77
N THR A 249 -7.43 10.97 -1.94
CA THR A 249 -8.88 11.06 -1.98
C THR A 249 -9.35 11.33 -3.41
N THR A 250 -9.98 10.36 -4.07
CA THR A 250 -10.55 10.57 -5.41
C THR A 250 -12.00 11.03 -5.28
N GLY A 251 -12.19 12.34 -5.21
CA GLY A 251 -13.50 12.96 -5.31
C GLY A 251 -13.37 14.32 -5.96
N THR A 252 -14.28 14.66 -6.88
CA THR A 252 -14.31 15.92 -7.65
C THR A 252 -14.34 17.20 -6.79
N LYS A 253 -14.47 17.08 -5.47
CA LYS A 253 -14.40 18.17 -4.48
C LYS A 253 -13.46 17.89 -3.28
N ARG A 254 -12.69 16.81 -3.29
CA ARG A 254 -11.93 16.33 -2.12
C ARG A 254 -10.51 15.83 -2.44
N SER A 255 -9.99 16.07 -3.64
CA SER A 255 -8.65 15.59 -4.03
C SER A 255 -7.52 16.11 -3.14
N SER A 256 -6.68 15.19 -2.65
CA SER A 256 -5.39 15.48 -2.00
C SER A 256 -4.32 15.81 -3.05
N SER A 257 -3.25 16.49 -2.65
CA SER A 257 -2.09 16.76 -3.53
C SER A 257 -1.42 15.47 -4.02
N ALA A 258 -0.83 15.51 -5.22
CA ALA A 258 -0.15 14.37 -5.85
C ALA A 258 1.12 13.90 -5.09
N GLU A 259 1.71 14.74 -4.24
CA GLU A 259 2.84 14.38 -3.36
C GLU A 259 2.51 13.18 -2.45
N ALA A 260 1.24 12.99 -2.11
CA ALA A 260 0.79 11.85 -1.30
C ALA A 260 0.99 10.50 -2.00
N ALA A 261 0.86 10.47 -3.32
CA ALA A 261 1.00 9.26 -4.13
C ALA A 261 2.47 8.93 -4.42
N GLU A 262 3.30 9.95 -4.63
CA GLU A 262 4.73 9.83 -4.92
C GLU A 262 5.48 9.12 -3.80
N ASN A 263 5.16 9.48 -2.57
CA ASN A 263 5.87 8.98 -1.41
C ASN A 263 5.64 7.49 -1.12
N ILE A 264 4.42 6.98 -1.35
CA ILE A 264 4.11 5.56 -1.11
C ILE A 264 4.74 4.69 -2.21
N ALA A 265 4.67 5.12 -3.47
CA ALA A 265 5.24 4.39 -4.59
C ALA A 265 6.78 4.46 -4.66
N GLY A 266 7.39 5.53 -4.13
CA GLY A 266 8.85 5.63 -4.05
C GLY A 266 9.47 4.81 -2.92
N LEU A 267 8.67 4.34 -1.96
CA LEU A 267 9.13 3.54 -0.81
C LEU A 267 8.95 2.01 -0.99
N LEU A 268 8.21 1.60 -2.02
CA LEU A 268 7.90 0.20 -2.37
C LEU A 268 8.63 -0.18 -3.65
#